data_AF-A0A8H3FRC5-F1
#
_entry.id   AF-A0A8H3FRC5-F1
#
_cell.length_a   1.000
_cell.length_b   1.000
_cell.length_c   1.000
_cell.angle_alpha   90.00
_cell.angle_beta   90.00
_cell.angle_gamma   90.00
#
_symmetry.space_group_name_H-M   'P 1'
#
loop_
_entity.id
_entity.type
_entity.pdbx_description
1 polymer ?
#
loop_
_entity_poly.entity_id
_entity_poly.type
_entity_poly.pdbx_seq_one_letter_code
_entity_poly.pdbx_strand_id
1 'polypeptide(L)'
;MAPAQPTPTKRSVISPRPFHVIGHRVLVKQGVYDALNSGINALEIDITAQPEGWWADHDGNALSRGRTTSFVWLEIKNPDAFNPFLPGERNGSIKELRNLARKVSQTHGIHVLYGFYYTKSNAYRSLQGKLNSPEAINLNGKTQDALQGFQTQGLSQVEKRVMSHGYFHLLFKVR
;
A
#
# COMPACT_ATOMS: atom_id res chain seq x y z
N MET A 1 -17.00 -61.04 -20.09
CA MET A 1 -17.21 -59.62 -19.79
C MET A 1 -15.86 -59.00 -19.50
N ALA A 2 -15.42 -58.02 -20.29
CA ALA A 2 -14.13 -57.34 -20.07
C ALA A 2 -14.27 -56.29 -18.95
N PRO A 3 -13.24 -56.06 -18.11
CA PRO A 3 -13.30 -55.06 -17.06
C PRO A 3 -13.32 -53.65 -17.67
N ALA A 4 -14.18 -52.78 -17.12
CA ALA A 4 -14.30 -51.39 -17.54
C ALA A 4 -12.99 -50.64 -17.27
N GLN A 5 -12.53 -49.85 -18.24
CA GLN A 5 -11.36 -48.99 -18.06
C GLN A 5 -11.67 -47.81 -17.11
N PRO A 6 -10.71 -47.43 -16.25
CA PRO A 6 -10.89 -46.30 -15.34
C PRO A 6 -10.98 -44.98 -16.12
N THR A 7 -11.99 -44.19 -15.79
CA THR A 7 -12.25 -42.86 -16.35
C THR A 7 -11.10 -41.90 -16.04
N PRO A 8 -10.62 -41.05 -16.97
CA PRO A 8 -9.51 -40.16 -16.71
C PRO A 8 -9.93 -39.05 -15.71
N THR A 9 -9.23 -38.97 -14.58
CA THR A 9 -9.41 -37.91 -13.60
C THR A 9 -8.91 -36.58 -14.17
N LYS A 10 -9.77 -35.56 -14.20
CA LYS A 10 -9.48 -34.20 -14.66
C LYS A 10 -8.33 -33.63 -13.81
N ARG A 11 -7.15 -33.41 -14.41
CA ARG A 11 -6.03 -32.74 -13.74
C ARG A 11 -6.50 -31.38 -13.23
N SER A 12 -6.41 -31.16 -11.92
CA SER A 12 -6.56 -29.84 -11.32
C SER A 12 -5.47 -28.93 -11.89
N VAL A 13 -5.85 -27.98 -12.75
CA VAL A 13 -4.95 -26.94 -13.21
C VAL A 13 -4.77 -25.99 -12.03
N ILE A 14 -3.63 -26.10 -11.34
CA ILE A 14 -3.25 -25.11 -10.34
C ILE A 14 -2.99 -23.80 -11.11
N SER A 15 -3.97 -22.89 -11.10
CA SER A 15 -3.75 -21.53 -11.61
C SER A 15 -2.57 -20.91 -10.84
N PRO A 16 -1.58 -20.33 -11.55
CA PRO A 16 -0.47 -19.66 -10.88
C PRO A 16 -1.02 -18.62 -9.90
N ARG A 17 -0.47 -18.58 -8.69
CA ARG A 17 -0.81 -17.50 -7.75
C ARG A 17 -0.25 -16.20 -8.33
N PRO A 18 -1.08 -15.15 -8.53
CA PRO A 18 -0.55 -13.85 -8.93
C PRO A 18 0.42 -13.36 -7.85
N PHE A 19 1.60 -12.90 -8.27
CA PHE A 19 2.60 -12.32 -7.38
C PHE A 19 2.91 -10.89 -7.81
N HIS A 20 3.15 -10.04 -6.82
CA HIS A 20 3.58 -8.67 -7.03
C HIS A 20 5.09 -8.57 -6.78
N VAL A 21 5.82 -8.07 -7.77
CA VAL A 21 7.21 -7.63 -7.61
C VAL A 21 7.13 -6.14 -7.35
N ILE A 22 7.56 -5.71 -6.17
CA ILE A 22 7.40 -4.34 -5.70
C ILE A 22 8.74 -3.60 -5.85
N GLY A 23 8.76 -2.55 -6.67
CA GLY A 23 9.87 -1.60 -6.72
C GLY A 23 9.87 -0.76 -5.46
N HIS A 24 10.89 -0.93 -4.62
CA HIS A 24 11.02 -0.26 -3.32
C HIS A 24 11.73 1.08 -3.44
N ARG A 25 11.27 2.09 -2.70
CA ARG A 25 11.77 3.47 -2.65
C ARG A 25 11.83 4.13 -4.02
N VAL A 26 10.74 4.02 -4.77
CA VAL A 26 10.65 4.63 -6.10
C VAL A 26 10.19 6.08 -5.97
N LEU A 27 11.14 6.96 -5.64
CA LEU A 27 10.86 8.35 -5.24
C LEU A 27 10.86 9.35 -6.39
N VAL A 28 11.46 8.99 -7.54
CA VAL A 28 11.63 9.89 -8.69
C VAL A 28 11.03 9.31 -9.95
N LYS A 29 10.64 10.20 -10.88
CA LYS A 29 10.03 9.83 -12.17
C LYS A 29 10.86 8.80 -12.95
N GLN A 30 12.18 8.97 -13.00
CA GLN A 30 13.04 8.04 -13.73
C GLN A 30 13.00 6.63 -13.11
N GLY A 31 12.99 6.54 -11.78
CA GLY A 31 12.88 5.27 -11.07
C GLY A 31 11.58 4.52 -11.36
N VAL A 32 10.48 5.24 -11.64
CA VAL A 32 9.21 4.61 -12.09
C VAL A 32 9.42 3.90 -13.43
N TYR A 33 10.04 4.57 -14.41
CA TYR A 33 10.29 3.96 -15.72
C TYR A 33 11.28 2.80 -15.62
N ASP A 34 12.36 2.99 -14.87
CA ASP A 34 13.38 1.96 -14.68
C ASP A 34 12.78 0.73 -14.01
N ALA A 35 11.95 0.93 -12.98
CA ALA A 35 11.26 -0.17 -12.31
C ALA A 35 10.35 -0.93 -13.28
N LEU A 36 9.45 -0.23 -13.98
CA LEU A 36 8.52 -0.86 -14.92
C LEU A 36 9.26 -1.61 -16.05
N ASN A 37 10.32 -1.02 -16.61
CA ASN A 37 11.17 -1.67 -17.62
C ASN A 37 11.91 -2.91 -17.09
N SER A 38 12.12 -2.99 -15.76
CA SER A 38 12.71 -4.15 -15.08
C SER A 38 11.71 -5.28 -14.81
N GLY A 39 10.45 -5.15 -15.25
CA GLY A 39 9.41 -6.15 -15.02
C GLY A 39 8.72 -6.04 -13.66
N ILE A 40 8.93 -4.94 -12.92
CA ILE A 40 8.21 -4.63 -11.69
C ILE A 40 6.74 -4.31 -12.02
N ASN A 41 5.80 -4.85 -11.24
CA ASN A 41 4.36 -4.69 -11.47
C ASN A 41 3.62 -3.98 -10.33
N ALA A 42 4.35 -3.49 -9.32
CA ALA A 42 3.85 -2.70 -8.21
C ALA A 42 4.97 -1.76 -7.72
N LEU A 43 4.64 -0.55 -7.25
CA LEU A 43 5.64 0.36 -6.67
C LEU A 43 5.30 0.67 -5.21
N GLU A 44 6.34 0.72 -4.39
CA GLU A 44 6.33 1.34 -3.07
C GLU A 44 7.01 2.71 -3.19
N ILE A 45 6.33 3.72 -2.64
CA ILE A 45 6.76 5.12 -2.66
C ILE A 45 6.62 5.63 -1.23
N ASP A 46 7.74 5.94 -0.58
CA ASP A 46 7.72 6.65 0.69
C ASP A 46 7.09 8.02 0.48
N ILE A 47 6.15 8.40 1.33
CA ILE A 47 5.58 9.73 1.27
C ILE A 47 5.66 10.40 2.64
N THR A 48 6.27 11.58 2.67
CA THR A 48 6.44 12.40 3.87
C THR A 48 5.63 13.68 3.77
N ALA A 49 4.96 14.06 4.87
CA ALA A 49 4.20 15.31 4.95
C ALA A 49 5.12 16.50 5.25
N GLN A 50 4.92 17.60 4.53
CA GLN A 50 5.55 18.92 4.71
C GLN A 50 4.47 20.02 4.72
N PRO A 51 4.77 21.26 5.17
CA PRO A 51 3.78 22.35 5.24
C PRO A 51 3.05 22.62 3.91
N GLU A 52 3.74 22.46 2.79
CA GLU A 52 3.22 22.71 1.45
C GLU A 52 2.41 21.52 0.89
N GLY A 53 2.52 20.33 1.49
CA GLY A 53 1.83 19.12 1.03
C GLY A 53 2.63 17.83 1.25
N TRP A 54 2.28 16.79 0.48
CA TRP A 54 2.90 15.46 0.56
C TRP A 54 3.91 15.25 -0.57
N TRP A 55 5.05 14.63 -0.24
CA TRP A 55 6.18 14.47 -1.17
C TRP A 55 6.65 13.01 -1.20
N ALA A 56 7.02 12.52 -2.38
CA ALA A 56 7.60 11.18 -2.56
C ALA A 56 9.02 11.17 -1.99
N ASP A 57 9.15 11.01 -0.69
CA ASP A 57 10.32 11.37 0.08
C ASP A 57 10.43 10.42 1.28
N HIS A 58 11.55 9.72 1.34
CA HIS A 58 11.87 8.79 2.42
C HIS A 58 12.45 9.51 3.64
N ASP A 59 13.15 10.63 3.45
CA ASP A 59 14.05 11.24 4.45
C ASP A 59 13.56 12.60 4.98
N GLY A 60 12.55 13.23 4.37
CA GLY A 60 12.00 14.52 4.78
C GLY A 60 12.64 15.74 4.10
N ASN A 61 13.30 15.58 2.94
CA ASN A 61 13.98 16.65 2.22
C ASN A 61 13.42 16.92 0.80
N ALA A 62 13.62 18.14 0.30
CA ALA A 62 12.86 18.73 -0.82
C ALA A 62 13.12 18.18 -2.24
N LEU A 63 13.78 17.02 -2.40
CA LEU A 63 14.38 16.60 -3.67
C LEU A 63 13.64 15.46 -4.41
N SER A 64 12.34 15.56 -4.66
CA SER A 64 11.65 14.55 -5.51
C SER A 64 10.23 14.94 -5.95
N ARG A 65 9.98 14.97 -7.27
CA ARG A 65 8.64 15.14 -7.87
C ARG A 65 8.45 14.18 -9.07
N GLY A 66 7.31 13.48 -9.18
CA GLY A 66 6.92 12.80 -10.43
C GLY A 66 5.72 11.83 -10.43
N ARG A 67 4.95 11.84 -11.54
CA ARG A 67 3.72 11.12 -11.98
C ARG A 67 3.94 9.61 -12.30
N THR A 68 3.02 8.71 -12.68
CA THR A 68 1.65 8.23 -12.28
C THR A 68 1.76 6.69 -12.44
N THR A 69 1.25 5.87 -11.52
CA THR A 69 1.61 4.44 -11.36
C THR A 69 0.36 3.54 -11.31
N SER A 70 0.40 2.29 -11.82
CA SER A 70 -0.75 1.34 -11.80
C SER A 70 -1.20 0.85 -10.41
N PHE A 71 -0.27 0.72 -9.47
CA PHE A 71 -0.51 0.40 -8.06
C PHE A 71 0.51 1.15 -7.22
N VAL A 72 0.04 1.94 -6.25
CA VAL A 72 0.91 2.71 -5.35
C VAL A 72 0.69 2.26 -3.92
N TRP A 73 1.75 1.77 -3.29
CA TRP A 73 1.82 1.69 -1.84
C TRP A 73 2.47 2.97 -1.31
N LEU A 74 1.68 3.77 -0.58
CA LEU A 74 2.11 4.95 0.14
C LEU A 74 2.50 4.55 1.57
N GLU A 75 3.78 4.46 1.90
CA GLU A 75 4.20 4.24 3.29
C GLU A 75 4.18 5.56 4.08
N ILE A 76 3.21 5.70 5.00
CA ILE A 76 2.97 6.95 5.72
C ILE A 76 3.80 6.98 7.00
N LYS A 77 4.81 7.86 7.04
CA LYS A 77 5.76 7.93 8.17
C LYS A 77 5.20 8.67 9.39
N ASN A 78 4.45 9.75 9.18
CA ASN A 78 3.97 10.67 10.22
C ASN A 78 2.48 11.02 10.04
N PRO A 79 1.57 10.03 10.19
CA PRO A 79 0.18 10.14 9.72
C PRO A 79 -0.64 11.26 10.39
N ASP A 80 -0.27 11.67 11.60
CA ASP A 80 -0.96 12.68 12.41
C ASP A 80 -0.16 14.00 12.55
N ALA A 81 0.87 14.22 11.72
CA ALA A 81 1.71 15.42 11.82
C ALA A 81 0.93 16.73 11.66
N PHE A 82 -0.21 16.69 10.96
CA PHE A 82 -0.99 17.87 10.60
C PHE A 82 -2.49 17.67 10.81
N ASN A 83 -3.12 18.66 11.43
CA ASN A 83 -4.54 18.67 11.73
C ASN A 83 -5.37 19.16 10.52
N PRO A 84 -6.29 18.35 9.96
CA PRO A 84 -7.09 18.73 8.79
C PRO A 84 -8.06 19.90 9.03
N PHE A 85 -8.29 20.30 10.29
CA PHE A 85 -9.18 21.38 10.67
C PHE A 85 -8.47 22.72 10.89
N LEU A 86 -7.13 22.74 10.89
CA LEU A 86 -6.34 23.96 10.99
C LEU A 86 -5.96 24.47 9.59
N PRO A 87 -6.25 25.74 9.23
CA PRO A 87 -6.03 26.25 7.87
C PRO A 87 -4.60 26.07 7.34
N GLY A 88 -3.58 26.31 8.19
CA GLY A 88 -2.17 26.19 7.82
C GLY A 88 -1.64 24.76 7.72
N GLU A 89 -2.39 23.78 8.22
CA GLU A 89 -1.96 22.37 8.29
C GLU A 89 -2.74 21.47 7.33
N ARG A 90 -3.83 21.98 6.77
CA ARG A 90 -4.78 21.22 5.96
C ARG A 90 -4.09 20.45 4.81
N ASN A 91 -3.14 21.09 4.13
CA ASN A 91 -2.45 20.52 2.96
C ASN A 91 -1.60 19.29 3.29
N GLY A 92 -1.00 19.25 4.49
CA GLY A 92 -0.22 18.11 4.99
C GLY A 92 -1.07 17.02 5.63
N SER A 93 -2.39 17.19 5.72
CA SER A 93 -3.26 16.21 6.38
C SER A 93 -3.50 14.95 5.54
N ILE A 94 -3.83 13.84 6.21
CA ILE A 94 -4.22 12.58 5.55
C ILE A 94 -5.43 12.74 4.60
N LYS A 95 -6.32 13.68 4.93
CA LYS A 95 -7.49 13.97 4.10
C LYS A 95 -7.06 14.47 2.73
N GLU A 96 -6.08 15.37 2.70
CA GLU A 96 -5.55 15.91 1.45
C GLU A 96 -4.65 14.92 0.71
N LEU A 97 -3.90 14.04 1.41
CA LEU A 97 -3.21 12.91 0.75
C LEU A 97 -4.20 12.03 -0.03
N ARG A 98 -5.31 11.64 0.61
CA ARG A 98 -6.35 10.84 -0.05
C ARG A 98 -6.97 11.57 -1.24
N ASN A 99 -7.26 12.87 -1.09
CA ASN A 99 -7.81 13.66 -2.19
C ASN A 99 -6.84 13.73 -3.38
N LEU A 100 -5.54 13.91 -3.11
CA LEU A 100 -4.50 13.90 -4.12
C LEU A 100 -4.40 12.52 -4.79
N ALA A 101 -4.35 11.45 -4.01
CA ALA A 101 -4.32 10.09 -4.52
C ALA A 101 -5.49 9.81 -5.45
N ARG A 102 -6.71 10.22 -5.06
CA ARG A 102 -7.92 10.08 -5.87
C ARG A 102 -7.89 10.90 -7.16
N LYS A 103 -7.40 12.15 -7.10
CA LYS A 103 -7.23 13.00 -8.29
C LYS A 103 -6.37 12.32 -9.35
N VAL A 104 -5.36 11.55 -8.90
CA VAL A 104 -4.43 10.82 -9.76
C VAL A 104 -5.03 9.46 -10.19
N SER A 105 -5.67 8.74 -9.27
CA SER A 105 -6.04 7.33 -9.45
C SER A 105 -7.38 7.10 -10.14
N GLN A 106 -8.38 7.97 -9.91
CA GLN A 106 -9.75 7.74 -10.36
C GLN A 106 -9.92 7.77 -11.89
N THR A 107 -8.97 8.34 -12.62
CA THR A 107 -8.98 8.41 -14.09
C THR A 107 -8.20 7.30 -14.78
N HIS A 108 -7.41 6.51 -14.05
CA HIS A 108 -6.44 5.57 -14.64
C HIS A 108 -6.52 4.14 -14.07
N GLY A 109 -7.55 3.81 -13.29
CA GLY A 109 -7.71 2.47 -12.72
C GLY A 109 -6.62 2.10 -11.72
N ILE A 110 -6.02 3.09 -11.06
CA ILE A 110 -4.88 2.89 -10.16
C ILE A 110 -5.38 2.49 -8.78
N HIS A 111 -4.80 1.43 -8.23
CA HIS A 111 -5.05 1.01 -6.86
C HIS A 111 -4.09 1.72 -5.89
N VAL A 112 -4.60 2.14 -4.73
CA VAL A 112 -3.83 2.86 -3.71
C VAL A 112 -3.89 2.10 -2.39
N LEU A 113 -2.72 1.82 -1.84
CA LEU A 113 -2.55 1.17 -0.54
C LEU A 113 -1.94 2.16 0.45
N TYR A 114 -2.69 2.55 1.48
CA TYR A 114 -2.22 3.46 2.53
C TYR A 114 -1.57 2.65 3.66
N GLY A 115 -0.25 2.76 3.83
CA GLY A 115 0.52 2.02 4.83
C GLY A 115 0.68 2.77 6.14
N PHE A 116 0.30 2.11 7.24
CA PHE A 116 0.46 2.61 8.61
C PHE A 116 1.25 1.62 9.47
N TYR A 117 2.00 2.12 10.44
CA TYR A 117 2.67 1.28 11.44
C TYR A 117 1.79 0.91 12.63
N TYR A 118 0.67 1.62 12.85
CA TYR A 118 -0.21 1.40 13.99
C TYR A 118 -1.62 1.96 13.75
N THR A 119 -2.61 1.36 14.42
CA THR A 119 -4.04 1.69 14.27
C THR A 119 -4.50 2.87 15.13
N LYS A 120 -3.71 3.26 16.14
CA LYS A 120 -4.07 4.32 17.09
C LYS A 120 -4.07 5.75 16.51
N SER A 121 -3.58 5.93 15.27
CA SER A 121 -3.50 7.26 14.66
C SER A 121 -4.88 7.81 14.31
N ASN A 122 -5.06 9.13 14.45
CA ASN A 122 -6.27 9.82 14.03
C ASN A 122 -6.49 9.66 12.52
N ALA A 123 -5.40 9.69 11.76
CA ALA A 123 -5.42 9.51 10.32
C ALA A 123 -5.87 8.12 9.89
N TYR A 124 -5.38 7.06 10.54
CA TYR A 124 -5.85 5.70 10.33
C TYR A 124 -7.37 5.62 10.52
N ARG A 125 -7.86 6.09 11.69
CA ARG A 125 -9.29 6.15 12.00
C ARG A 125 -10.09 6.96 10.99
N SER A 126 -9.54 8.07 10.53
CA SER A 126 -10.23 8.98 9.59
C SER A 126 -10.46 8.37 8.21
N LEU A 127 -9.63 7.40 7.81
CA LEU A 127 -9.78 6.65 6.56
C LEU A 127 -10.76 5.48 6.69
N GLN A 128 -11.02 5.01 7.91
CA GLN A 128 -12.00 3.96 8.14
C GLN A 128 -13.39 4.39 7.66
N GLY A 129 -14.04 3.53 6.87
CA GLY A 129 -15.35 3.79 6.27
C GLY A 129 -15.36 4.83 5.14
N LYS A 130 -14.20 5.35 4.71
CA LYS A 130 -14.11 6.34 3.62
C LYS A 130 -13.32 5.87 2.41
N LEU A 131 -12.89 4.61 2.38
CA LEU A 131 -12.13 4.03 1.26
C LEU A 131 -13.05 3.71 0.08
N ASN A 132 -12.63 4.07 -1.13
CA ASN A 132 -13.30 3.68 -2.37
C ASN A 132 -12.84 2.28 -2.81
N SER A 133 -13.48 1.70 -3.84
CA SER A 133 -13.13 0.37 -4.37
C SER A 133 -11.62 0.16 -4.62
N PRO A 134 -10.88 1.07 -5.30
CA PRO A 134 -9.45 0.88 -5.57
C PRO A 134 -8.52 1.25 -4.39
N GLU A 135 -9.06 1.44 -3.18
CA GLU A 135 -8.27 1.84 -2.01
C GLU A 135 -8.27 0.76 -0.92
N ALA A 136 -7.12 0.55 -0.27
CA ALA A 136 -6.94 -0.39 0.84
C ALA A 136 -6.00 0.19 1.91
N ILE A 137 -5.93 -0.46 3.07
CA ILE A 137 -5.01 -0.12 4.16
C ILE A 137 -4.02 -1.25 4.39
N ASN A 138 -2.75 -0.89 4.48
CA ASN A 138 -1.68 -1.76 4.94
C ASN A 138 -1.33 -1.47 6.40
N LEU A 139 -1.17 -2.52 7.21
CA LEU A 139 -0.51 -2.44 8.51
C LEU A 139 0.88 -3.06 8.42
N ASN A 140 1.91 -2.25 8.64
CA ASN A 140 3.30 -2.69 8.70
C ASN A 140 3.63 -3.15 10.11
N GLY A 141 4.08 -4.40 10.25
CA GLY A 141 4.43 -4.99 11.55
C GLY A 141 4.63 -6.50 11.46
N LYS A 142 4.96 -7.14 12.58
CA LYS A 142 4.95 -8.61 12.64
C LYS A 142 3.52 -9.10 12.42
N THR A 143 3.36 -10.28 11.82
CA THR A 143 2.04 -10.82 11.46
C THR A 143 1.05 -10.82 12.61
N GLN A 144 1.46 -11.20 13.83
CA GLN A 144 0.58 -11.21 14.99
C GLN A 144 0.12 -9.81 15.39
N ASP A 145 1.04 -8.83 15.42
CA ASP A 145 0.73 -7.45 15.79
C ASP A 145 -0.22 -6.81 14.77
N ALA A 146 0.05 -7.01 13.47
CA ALA A 146 -0.79 -6.51 12.39
C ALA A 146 -2.18 -7.16 12.40
N LEU A 147 -2.25 -8.47 12.65
CA LEU A 147 -3.51 -9.20 12.78
C LEU A 147 -4.32 -8.70 13.98
N GLN A 148 -3.69 -8.53 15.13
CA GLN A 148 -4.33 -7.99 16.33
C GLN A 148 -4.81 -6.55 16.11
N GLY A 149 -4.03 -5.71 15.44
CA GLY A 149 -4.43 -4.36 15.05
C GLY A 149 -5.70 -4.37 14.20
N PHE A 150 -5.76 -5.23 13.17
CA PHE A 150 -6.97 -5.37 12.36
C PHE A 150 -8.18 -5.92 13.12
N GLN A 151 -7.98 -6.87 14.04
CA GLN A 151 -9.05 -7.48 14.83
C GLN A 151 -9.67 -6.50 15.83
N THR A 152 -8.84 -5.66 16.46
CA THR A 152 -9.28 -4.78 17.55
C THR A 152 -9.76 -3.42 17.07
N GLN A 153 -9.10 -2.85 16.06
CA GLN A 153 -9.33 -1.48 15.63
C GLN A 153 -9.42 -1.33 14.11
N GLY A 154 -9.39 -2.44 13.35
CA GLY A 154 -9.32 -2.42 11.89
C GLY A 154 -10.63 -2.19 11.15
N LEU A 155 -10.50 -1.98 9.83
CA LEU A 155 -11.63 -1.88 8.90
C LEU A 155 -12.51 -3.14 8.96
N SER A 156 -13.84 -3.06 8.98
CA SER A 156 -14.71 -4.25 8.86
C SER A 156 -14.56 -4.97 7.51
N GLN A 157 -14.21 -4.24 6.46
CA GLN A 157 -13.96 -4.72 5.10
C GLN A 157 -12.66 -5.54 5.01
N VAL A 158 -12.75 -6.86 5.12
CA VAL A 158 -11.60 -7.77 5.16
C VAL A 158 -10.80 -7.72 3.84
N GLU A 159 -11.47 -7.50 2.72
CA GLU A 159 -10.89 -7.38 1.38
C GLU A 159 -9.99 -6.15 1.21
N LYS A 160 -10.08 -5.18 2.13
CA LYS A 160 -9.28 -3.94 2.14
C LYS A 160 -8.14 -3.96 3.15
N ARG A 161 -7.89 -5.10 3.79
CA ARG A 161 -6.83 -5.29 4.78
C ARG A 161 -5.61 -5.93 4.12
N VAL A 162 -4.47 -5.26 4.19
CA VAL A 162 -3.17 -5.80 3.77
C VAL A 162 -2.23 -5.78 4.97
N MET A 163 -1.41 -6.82 5.12
CA MET A 163 -0.35 -6.87 6.12
C MET A 163 0.99 -6.89 5.39
N SER A 164 1.94 -6.08 5.85
CA SER A 164 3.31 -6.10 5.36
C SER A 164 4.27 -6.30 6.51
N HIS A 165 5.37 -6.99 6.24
CA HIS A 165 6.48 -7.12 7.18
C HIS A 165 7.80 -6.92 6.43
N GLY A 166 8.52 -5.87 6.77
CA GLY A 166 9.83 -5.56 6.19
C GLY A 166 10.80 -5.08 7.26
N TYR A 167 12.07 -5.47 7.11
CA TYR A 167 13.18 -5.00 7.94
C TYR A 167 14.41 -4.84 7.05
N PHE A 168 15.27 -3.86 7.34
CA PHE A 168 16.51 -3.62 6.58
C PHE A 168 17.38 -4.88 6.47
N HIS A 169 17.31 -5.73 7.49
CA HIS A 169 17.88 -7.07 7.52
C HIS A 169 16.80 -8.04 8.01
N LEU A 170 16.07 -8.67 7.09
CA LEU A 170 15.32 -9.87 7.42
C LEU A 170 16.35 -10.96 7.69
N LEU A 171 16.78 -11.10 8.95
CA LEU A 171 17.51 -12.29 9.37
C LEU A 171 16.58 -13.48 9.13
N PHE A 172 16.76 -14.17 8.00
CA PHE A 172 16.19 -15.48 7.80
C PHE A 172 16.76 -16.34 8.93
N LYS A 173 15.96 -16.59 9.97
CA LYS A 173 16.23 -17.75 10.81
C LYS A 173 16.00 -18.95 9.91
N VAL A 174 17.08 -19.50 9.38
CA VAL A 174 17.12 -20.87 8.88
C VAL A 174 16.55 -21.72 10.02
N ARG A 175 15.50 -22.47 9.70
CA ARG A 175 14.76 -23.29 10.66
C ARG A 175 15.66 -24.30 11.35
#